data_AF-A0A1W9N2H6-F1
#
_entry.id   AF-A0A1W9N2H6-F1
#
_cell.length_a   1.000
_cell.length_b   1.000
_cell.length_c   1.000
_cell.angle_alpha   90.00
_cell.angle_beta   90.00
_cell.angle_gamma   90.00
#
_symmetry.space_group_name_H-M   'P 1'
#
loop_
_entity.id
_entity.type
_entity.pdbx_description
1 polymer ?
#
loop_
_entity_poly.entity_id
_entity_poly.type
_entity_poly.pdbx_seq_one_letter_code
_entity_poly.pdbx_strand_id
1 'polypeptide(L)'
;MRIEMTDRSPISEWKNINNINGSFSKEYITELKNRGSSDLADLIVKKQKDNKSLVFILENLGYLPKNFDGRFLIPLLNHEYSKIRLLAAKNIAKLSSLDNTAILLQTYQKETDTSVKREIVSAIGRMRNPNNKKILINLLQDNDPKIVCQAIRGLLVFESDSEVIENLKPLINHPNEMVRTVIYKEFFAITDSNQNKSPHPASHECLKNVVVNSDVLQALQYVPDESIHLTFTSPPYYNARDYSIYPSYQDYLNFLEKVFRETHRITKEGRFLIVNTSPIIIPRVSRSHSSRRYPIPFDLHPYLVKMGWEFIDDIIWLKPESCVKNRIGGFMQHRKPLAYKPNSVTEYLMVYRKQTEKLLDWNMRSYDEETVNQSRVPDGYETSNVWRIDPAFDKVHPAVFPFELCRRVIQYYSFKGDLVFDPFAGSGTVGTTAKSLSRLFFLTEQEKTYFDYIKEKLGKETLFKEQSPARFYNLKEFQRYISQDKASDFNEKKQISSRNMLAPSDHIKLDKHRKDFFSFELHFDNRENQFTDVFFGTVEELFEFAKSKLTELSGSEQSNLYEVFFKELVSGKLSETYSSDSFNNKDITTKAIEYLYILLIKDRK
;
A
#
# COMPACT_ATOMS: atom_id res chain seq x y z
N MET A 1 40.32 44.96 -61.05
CA MET A 1 39.81 46.34 -61.18
C MET A 1 38.70 46.50 -60.15
N ARG A 2 38.58 47.72 -59.59
CA ARG A 2 37.79 48.14 -58.43
C ARG A 2 36.40 47.51 -58.24
N ILE A 3 36.12 47.35 -56.94
CA ILE A 3 34.84 47.30 -56.24
C ILE A 3 33.89 48.40 -56.73
N GLU A 4 32.62 48.06 -56.94
CA GLU A 4 31.49 48.97 -56.69
C GLU A 4 30.42 48.23 -55.87
N MET A 5 30.11 48.83 -54.71
CA MET A 5 28.98 48.50 -53.86
C MET A 5 27.76 49.24 -54.38
N THR A 6 26.59 48.58 -54.38
CA THR A 6 25.32 49.30 -54.23
C THR A 6 24.41 48.54 -53.27
N ASP A 7 24.14 49.22 -52.16
CA ASP A 7 23.07 49.04 -51.19
C ASP A 7 21.81 48.31 -51.69
N ARG A 8 21.37 47.32 -50.90
CA ARG A 8 19.96 46.92 -50.85
C ARG A 8 19.50 46.81 -49.39
N SER A 9 18.59 47.72 -49.07
CA SER A 9 17.74 47.79 -47.88
C SER A 9 16.98 46.47 -47.60
N PRO A 10 16.75 46.10 -46.31
CA PRO A 10 16.10 44.86 -45.93
C PRO A 10 14.57 45.00 -45.94
N ILE A 11 13.92 44.76 -47.09
CA ILE A 11 12.44 44.77 -47.17
C ILE A 11 11.84 43.45 -47.72
N SER A 12 12.63 42.42 -48.06
CA SER A 12 12.09 41.24 -48.75
C SER A 12 12.00 39.92 -47.97
N GLU A 13 12.21 39.85 -46.66
CA GLU A 13 12.16 38.56 -45.92
C GLU A 13 10.84 38.23 -45.20
N TRP A 14 9.82 39.10 -45.26
CA TRP A 14 8.60 38.93 -44.44
C TRP A 14 7.37 38.38 -45.18
N LYS A 15 7.54 37.43 -46.12
CA LYS A 15 6.39 36.82 -46.81
C LYS A 15 6.34 35.29 -46.92
N ASN A 16 7.19 34.54 -46.23
CA ASN A 16 7.14 33.07 -46.27
C ASN A 16 7.09 32.41 -44.89
N ILE A 17 5.97 32.59 -44.18
CA ILE A 17 5.54 31.67 -43.10
C ILE A 17 4.15 31.13 -43.43
N ASN A 18 3.96 30.67 -44.67
CA ASN A 18 2.87 29.76 -45.02
C ASN A 18 3.52 28.49 -45.55
N ASN A 19 3.85 27.59 -44.62
CA ASN A 19 4.41 26.30 -44.99
C ASN A 19 3.31 25.41 -45.57
N ILE A 20 3.71 24.69 -46.60
CA ILE A 20 2.91 23.81 -47.44
C ILE A 20 2.25 22.74 -46.55
N ASN A 21 0.92 22.56 -46.68
CA ASN A 21 0.02 21.70 -45.87
C ASN A 21 -0.65 22.33 -44.63
N GLY A 22 -1.06 23.60 -44.65
CA GLY A 22 -2.16 24.11 -43.79
C GLY A 22 -2.02 23.89 -42.27
N SER A 23 -0.82 23.57 -41.78
CA SER A 23 -0.50 23.22 -40.40
C SER A 23 0.17 24.41 -39.75
N PHE A 24 -0.41 24.86 -38.63
CA PHE A 24 0.09 25.96 -37.82
C PHE A 24 1.27 25.50 -36.96
N SER A 25 2.25 26.36 -36.71
CA SER A 25 3.32 26.10 -35.74
C SER A 25 2.99 26.70 -34.36
N LYS A 26 3.67 26.22 -33.32
CA LYS A 26 3.53 26.76 -31.95
C LYS A 26 4.02 28.20 -31.86
N GLU A 27 5.03 28.54 -32.65
CA GLU A 27 5.62 29.87 -32.78
C GLU A 27 4.61 30.85 -33.36
N TYR A 28 3.86 30.44 -34.39
CA TYR A 28 2.81 31.25 -35.00
C TYR A 28 1.66 31.56 -34.04
N ILE A 29 1.22 30.57 -33.25
CA ILE A 29 0.20 30.79 -32.21
C ILE A 29 0.69 31.76 -31.13
N THR A 30 1.97 31.65 -30.75
CA THR A 30 2.60 32.54 -29.77
C THR A 30 2.70 33.97 -30.29
N GLU A 31 3.06 34.13 -31.57
CA GLU A 31 3.13 35.42 -32.24
C GLU A 31 1.77 36.11 -32.31
N LEU A 32 0.72 35.39 -32.75
CA LEU A 32 -0.64 35.96 -32.80
C LEU A 32 -1.13 36.41 -31.43
N LYS A 33 -0.85 35.61 -30.38
CA LYS A 33 -1.18 35.98 -29.00
C LYS A 33 -0.50 37.28 -28.57
N ASN A 34 0.73 37.53 -29.03
CA ASN A 34 1.48 38.76 -28.70
C ASN A 34 1.00 39.97 -29.50
N ARG A 35 0.42 39.78 -30.69
CA ARG A 35 -0.14 40.85 -31.52
C ARG A 35 -1.50 41.36 -31.02
N GLY A 36 -2.30 40.48 -30.41
CA GLY A 36 -3.58 40.86 -29.78
C GLY A 36 -4.59 39.73 -29.76
N SER A 37 -5.66 39.88 -28.97
CA SER A 37 -6.73 38.88 -28.86
C SER A 37 -7.59 38.75 -30.12
N SER A 38 -7.68 39.79 -30.94
CA SER A 38 -8.48 39.82 -32.18
C SER A 38 -7.96 38.84 -33.23
N ASP A 39 -6.64 38.81 -33.45
CA ASP A 39 -6.04 37.95 -34.49
C ASP A 39 -6.21 36.46 -34.19
N LEU A 40 -6.16 36.11 -32.89
CA LEU A 40 -6.38 34.75 -32.43
C LEU A 40 -7.86 34.36 -32.48
N ALA A 41 -8.76 35.29 -32.15
CA ALA A 41 -10.21 35.10 -32.30
C ALA A 41 -10.56 34.86 -33.78
N ASP A 42 -10.02 35.66 -34.69
CA ASP A 42 -10.22 35.53 -36.13
C ASP A 42 -9.72 34.19 -36.66
N LEU A 43 -8.57 33.70 -36.17
CA LEU A 43 -8.05 32.39 -36.54
C LEU A 43 -9.00 31.27 -36.10
N ILE A 44 -9.51 31.34 -34.87
CA ILE A 44 -10.44 30.34 -34.32
C ILE A 44 -11.77 30.34 -35.08
N VAL A 45 -12.31 31.53 -35.41
CA VAL A 45 -13.53 31.66 -36.22
C VAL A 45 -13.31 31.10 -37.63
N LYS A 46 -12.19 31.45 -38.29
CA LYS A 46 -11.84 30.92 -39.63
C LYS A 46 -11.66 29.40 -39.64
N LYS A 47 -11.31 28.79 -38.49
CA LYS A 47 -11.04 27.36 -38.35
C LYS A 47 -12.14 26.60 -37.62
N GLN A 48 -13.32 27.21 -37.42
CA GLN A 48 -14.41 26.63 -36.63
C GLN A 48 -14.89 25.26 -37.12
N LYS A 49 -14.66 24.90 -38.40
CA LYS A 49 -15.02 23.59 -38.98
C LYS A 49 -13.88 22.56 -38.99
N ASP A 50 -12.69 22.91 -38.51
CA ASP A 50 -11.51 22.02 -38.49
C ASP A 50 -11.11 21.68 -37.06
N ASN A 51 -11.58 20.51 -36.60
CA ASN A 51 -11.35 20.04 -35.24
C ASN A 51 -9.87 19.81 -34.91
N LYS A 52 -9.06 19.36 -35.87
CA LYS A 52 -7.63 19.10 -35.64
C LYS A 52 -6.89 20.41 -35.41
N SER A 53 -7.18 21.41 -36.24
CA SER A 53 -6.62 22.76 -36.08
C SER A 53 -7.05 23.39 -34.75
N LEU A 54 -8.34 23.30 -34.38
CA LEU A 54 -8.83 23.84 -33.10
C LEU A 54 -8.17 23.19 -31.89
N VAL A 55 -8.05 21.86 -31.88
CA VAL A 55 -7.35 21.13 -30.81
C VAL A 55 -5.89 21.59 -30.70
N PHE A 56 -5.18 21.64 -31.83
CA PHE A 56 -3.78 22.07 -31.85
C PHE A 56 -3.61 23.51 -31.33
N ILE A 57 -4.48 24.44 -31.73
CA ILE A 57 -4.45 25.83 -31.25
C ILE A 57 -4.65 25.86 -29.74
N LEU A 58 -5.71 25.22 -29.23
CA LEU A 58 -6.08 25.27 -27.81
C LEU A 58 -5.06 24.57 -26.89
N GLU A 59 -4.39 23.51 -27.37
CA GLU A 59 -3.30 22.85 -26.64
C GLU A 59 -2.07 23.77 -26.50
N ASN A 60 -1.84 24.65 -27.47
CA ASN A 60 -0.63 25.48 -27.57
C ASN A 60 -0.81 26.95 -27.15
N LEU A 61 -1.96 27.34 -26.58
CA LEU A 61 -2.19 28.72 -26.09
C LEU A 61 -1.21 29.14 -24.98
N GLY A 62 -0.76 28.20 -24.15
CA GLY A 62 0.20 28.46 -23.07
C GLY A 62 -0.34 29.43 -22.02
N TYR A 63 0.53 30.33 -21.53
CA TYR A 63 0.17 31.43 -20.63
C TYR A 63 -0.59 32.53 -21.38
N LEU A 64 -1.66 33.07 -20.77
CA LEU A 64 -2.44 34.19 -21.30
C LEU A 64 -2.18 35.45 -20.44
N PRO A 65 -1.92 36.62 -21.04
CA PRO A 65 -1.75 37.88 -20.30
C PRO A 65 -2.98 38.24 -19.44
N LYS A 66 -2.78 38.97 -18.33
CA LYS A 66 -3.86 39.34 -17.39
C LYS A 66 -5.05 40.05 -18.04
N ASN A 67 -4.78 40.93 -19.01
CA ASN A 67 -5.80 41.72 -19.71
C ASN A 67 -6.22 41.10 -21.06
N PHE A 68 -5.90 39.82 -21.29
CA PHE A 68 -6.22 39.15 -22.54
C PHE A 68 -7.75 38.95 -22.68
N ASP A 69 -8.33 39.43 -23.77
CA ASP A 69 -9.74 39.22 -24.07
C ASP A 69 -9.95 37.84 -24.72
N GLY A 70 -10.29 36.85 -23.89
CA GLY A 70 -10.51 35.47 -24.32
C GLY A 70 -11.97 35.09 -24.58
N ARG A 71 -12.90 36.05 -24.76
CA ARG A 71 -14.34 35.77 -24.91
C ARG A 71 -14.68 34.82 -26.06
N PHE A 72 -13.82 34.75 -27.09
CA PHE A 72 -13.94 33.81 -28.21
C PHE A 72 -13.86 32.33 -27.79
N LEU A 73 -13.38 32.01 -26.57
CA LEU A 73 -13.35 30.64 -26.05
C LEU A 73 -14.73 30.17 -25.55
N ILE A 74 -15.62 31.08 -25.16
CA ILE A 74 -16.91 30.73 -24.55
C ILE A 74 -17.80 29.92 -25.51
N PRO A 75 -17.95 30.27 -26.80
CA PRO A 75 -18.73 29.46 -27.74
C PRO A 75 -18.22 28.02 -27.89
N LEU A 76 -16.92 27.79 -27.70
CA LEU A 76 -16.30 26.45 -27.82
C LEU A 76 -16.70 25.50 -26.69
N LEU A 77 -17.28 26.01 -25.59
CA LEU A 77 -17.86 25.18 -24.53
C LEU A 77 -19.09 24.39 -25.00
N ASN A 78 -19.74 24.78 -26.10
CA ASN A 78 -20.88 24.07 -26.69
C ASN A 78 -20.50 23.29 -27.96
N HIS A 79 -19.20 23.09 -28.22
CA HIS A 79 -18.72 22.41 -29.41
C HIS A 79 -19.08 20.90 -29.40
N GLU A 80 -19.39 20.31 -30.55
CA GLU A 80 -19.81 18.89 -30.64
C GLU A 80 -18.72 17.90 -30.13
N TYR A 81 -17.45 18.20 -30.38
CA TYR A 81 -16.29 17.43 -29.91
C TYR A 81 -15.91 17.74 -28.45
N SER A 82 -15.93 16.72 -27.58
CA SER A 82 -15.62 16.87 -26.16
C SER A 82 -14.19 17.33 -25.87
N LYS A 83 -13.20 16.91 -26.68
CA LYS A 83 -11.81 17.39 -26.53
C LYS A 83 -11.69 18.91 -26.68
N ILE A 84 -12.48 19.52 -27.58
CA ILE A 84 -12.50 20.97 -27.77
C ILE A 84 -13.17 21.66 -26.58
N ARG A 85 -14.32 21.14 -26.10
CA ARG A 85 -14.98 21.66 -24.88
C ARG A 85 -14.07 21.61 -23.66
N LEU A 86 -13.36 20.50 -23.46
CA LEU A 86 -12.36 20.31 -22.41
C LEU A 86 -11.26 21.37 -22.49
N LEU A 87 -10.65 21.52 -23.66
CA LEU A 87 -9.56 22.49 -23.86
C LEU A 87 -10.06 23.93 -23.75
N ALA A 88 -11.29 24.22 -24.14
CA ALA A 88 -11.93 25.52 -23.94
C ALA A 88 -12.07 25.82 -22.44
N ALA A 89 -12.67 24.92 -21.66
CA ALA A 89 -12.79 25.06 -20.20
C ALA A 89 -11.43 25.25 -19.52
N LYS A 90 -10.42 24.47 -19.93
CA LYS A 90 -9.04 24.55 -19.44
C LYS A 90 -8.41 25.92 -19.64
N ASN A 91 -8.65 26.54 -20.80
CA ASN A 91 -8.08 27.84 -21.16
C ASN A 91 -8.89 29.01 -20.62
N ILE A 92 -10.21 28.89 -20.48
CA ILE A 92 -11.06 29.91 -19.85
C ILE A 92 -10.63 30.20 -18.40
N ALA A 93 -10.29 29.17 -17.62
CA ALA A 93 -9.79 29.38 -16.25
C ALA A 93 -8.43 30.10 -16.16
N LYS A 94 -7.73 30.33 -17.28
CA LYS A 94 -6.50 31.14 -17.30
C LYS A 94 -6.80 32.65 -17.42
N LEU A 95 -8.01 33.02 -17.83
CA LEU A 95 -8.40 34.42 -18.01
C LEU A 95 -8.69 35.06 -16.65
N SER A 96 -7.87 36.05 -16.27
CA SER A 96 -8.02 36.78 -15.00
C SER A 96 -8.98 37.98 -15.10
N SER A 97 -9.49 38.28 -16.29
CA SER A 97 -10.27 39.47 -16.62
C SER A 97 -11.78 39.34 -16.36
N LEU A 98 -12.28 38.13 -16.06
CA LEU A 98 -13.71 37.82 -15.90
C LEU A 98 -13.92 36.79 -14.79
N ASP A 99 -15.04 36.89 -14.06
CA ASP A 99 -15.49 35.77 -13.24
C ASP A 99 -16.13 34.69 -14.12
N ASN A 100 -15.29 33.76 -14.57
CA ASN A 100 -15.69 32.67 -15.45
C ASN A 100 -16.41 31.52 -14.71
N THR A 101 -16.54 31.61 -13.39
CA THR A 101 -17.08 30.54 -12.55
C THR A 101 -18.52 30.21 -12.93
N ALA A 102 -19.37 31.22 -13.11
CA ALA A 102 -20.78 31.04 -13.46
C ALA A 102 -20.94 30.33 -14.81
N ILE A 103 -20.15 30.71 -15.81
CA ILE A 103 -20.17 30.11 -17.16
C ILE A 103 -19.73 28.65 -17.10
N LEU A 104 -18.64 28.37 -16.37
CA LEU A 104 -18.13 27.01 -16.18
C LEU A 104 -19.14 26.13 -15.43
N LEU A 105 -19.78 26.64 -14.37
CA LEU A 105 -20.79 25.89 -13.62
C LEU A 105 -22.06 25.63 -14.45
N GLN A 106 -22.52 26.61 -15.24
CA GLN A 106 -23.65 26.41 -16.16
C GLN A 106 -23.32 25.35 -17.23
N THR A 107 -22.07 25.34 -17.71
CA THR A 107 -21.59 24.32 -18.66
C THR A 107 -21.54 22.94 -17.99
N TYR A 108 -21.05 22.87 -16.75
CA TYR A 108 -21.00 21.62 -15.96
C TYR A 108 -22.38 20.95 -15.85
N GLN A 109 -23.42 21.74 -15.59
CA GLN A 109 -24.80 21.25 -15.42
C GLN A 109 -25.39 20.61 -16.69
N LYS A 110 -24.92 21.03 -17.88
CA LYS A 110 -25.41 20.54 -19.18
C LYS A 110 -24.50 19.49 -19.81
N GLU A 111 -23.27 19.38 -19.34
CA GLU A 111 -22.27 18.46 -19.88
C GLU A 111 -22.60 17.00 -19.53
N THR A 112 -22.27 16.08 -20.43
CA THR A 112 -22.45 14.64 -20.24
C THR A 112 -21.12 13.87 -20.23
N ASP A 113 -20.07 14.42 -20.85
CA ASP A 113 -18.73 13.83 -20.87
C ASP A 113 -18.01 14.07 -19.52
N THR A 114 -17.76 12.99 -18.79
CA THR A 114 -17.02 13.00 -17.51
C THR A 114 -15.66 13.69 -17.60
N SER A 115 -14.93 13.55 -18.71
CA SER A 115 -13.60 14.18 -18.84
C SER A 115 -13.70 15.69 -18.92
N VAL A 116 -14.73 16.19 -19.62
CA VAL A 116 -15.02 17.63 -19.70
C VAL A 116 -15.50 18.15 -18.34
N LYS A 117 -16.44 17.46 -17.69
CA LYS A 117 -16.91 17.81 -16.33
C LYS A 117 -15.74 17.91 -15.35
N ARG A 118 -14.85 16.91 -15.33
CA ARG A 118 -13.67 16.89 -14.47
C ARG A 118 -12.75 18.09 -14.75
N GLU A 119 -12.49 18.40 -16.01
CA GLU A 119 -11.68 19.57 -16.36
C GLU A 119 -12.36 20.88 -15.94
N ILE A 120 -13.68 20.98 -16.04
CA ILE A 120 -14.44 22.15 -15.54
C ILE A 120 -14.25 22.31 -14.03
N VAL A 121 -14.36 21.24 -13.23
CA VAL A 121 -14.10 21.28 -11.78
C VAL A 121 -12.65 21.66 -11.50
N SER A 122 -11.70 21.09 -12.24
CA SER A 122 -10.29 21.47 -12.16
C SER A 122 -10.06 22.95 -12.46
N ALA A 123 -10.71 23.46 -13.51
CA ALA A 123 -10.65 24.85 -13.93
C ALA A 123 -11.19 25.79 -12.84
N ILE A 124 -12.34 25.48 -12.23
CA ILE A 124 -12.92 26.21 -11.10
C ILE A 124 -11.96 26.24 -9.89
N GLY A 125 -11.33 25.11 -9.55
CA GLY A 125 -10.34 25.04 -8.47
C GLY A 125 -9.07 25.84 -8.77
N ARG A 126 -8.54 25.77 -10.01
CA ARG A 126 -7.33 26.48 -10.43
C ARG A 126 -7.46 28.00 -10.40
N MET A 127 -8.68 28.55 -10.45
CA MET A 127 -8.94 29.98 -10.31
C MET A 127 -8.68 30.52 -8.90
N ARG A 128 -8.63 29.65 -7.87
CA ARG A 128 -8.36 30.00 -6.46
C ARG A 128 -9.24 31.14 -5.90
N ASN A 129 -10.45 31.28 -6.42
CA ASN A 129 -11.42 32.25 -5.93
C ASN A 129 -12.11 31.70 -4.65
N PRO A 130 -12.08 32.39 -3.50
CA PRO A 130 -12.73 31.94 -2.27
C PRO A 130 -14.24 31.65 -2.43
N ASN A 131 -14.92 32.33 -3.35
CA ASN A 131 -16.35 32.07 -3.64
C ASN A 131 -16.58 30.68 -4.24
N ASN A 132 -15.55 30.05 -4.82
CA ASN A 132 -15.65 28.73 -5.43
C ASN A 132 -15.65 27.60 -4.39
N LYS A 133 -15.29 27.87 -3.13
CA LYS A 133 -15.28 26.86 -2.05
C LYS A 133 -16.64 26.17 -1.93
N LYS A 134 -17.73 26.94 -1.86
CA LYS A 134 -19.10 26.41 -1.75
C LYS A 134 -19.48 25.54 -2.95
N ILE A 135 -19.05 25.94 -4.15
CA ILE A 135 -19.30 25.17 -5.38
C ILE A 135 -18.55 23.84 -5.31
N LEU A 136 -17.27 23.85 -4.95
CA LEU A 136 -16.46 22.64 -4.84
C LEU A 136 -16.92 21.71 -3.72
N ILE A 137 -17.38 22.25 -2.58
CA ILE A 137 -18.00 21.47 -1.50
C ILE A 137 -19.26 20.77 -2.00
N ASN A 138 -20.15 21.47 -2.72
CA ASN A 138 -21.34 20.84 -3.28
C ASN A 138 -20.99 19.72 -4.27
N LEU A 139 -19.90 19.86 -5.02
CA LEU A 139 -19.41 18.85 -5.96
C LEU A 139 -18.79 17.61 -5.27
N LEU A 140 -18.57 17.63 -3.95
CA LEU A 140 -18.19 16.43 -3.20
C LEU A 140 -19.34 15.39 -3.13
N GLN A 141 -20.58 15.82 -3.37
CA GLN A 141 -21.78 14.96 -3.39
C GLN A 141 -22.11 14.43 -4.78
N ASP A 142 -21.23 14.59 -5.77
CA ASP A 142 -21.46 14.10 -7.12
C ASP A 142 -21.37 12.55 -7.19
N ASN A 143 -22.20 11.94 -8.03
CA ASN A 143 -22.21 10.49 -8.20
C ASN A 143 -20.98 9.95 -8.96
N ASP A 144 -20.29 10.80 -9.73
CA ASP A 144 -19.07 10.41 -10.44
C ASP A 144 -17.83 10.62 -9.54
N PRO A 145 -17.15 9.53 -9.11
CA PRO A 145 -16.01 9.64 -8.20
C PRO A 145 -14.84 10.45 -8.78
N LYS A 146 -14.73 10.57 -10.11
CA LYS A 146 -13.69 11.39 -10.74
C LYS A 146 -13.94 12.89 -10.51
N ILE A 147 -15.19 13.30 -10.42
CA ILE A 147 -15.59 14.67 -10.10
C ILE A 147 -15.30 14.94 -8.62
N VAL A 148 -15.73 14.05 -7.74
CA VAL A 148 -15.46 14.15 -6.29
C VAL A 148 -13.96 14.25 -6.02
N CYS A 149 -13.14 13.37 -6.61
CA CYS A 149 -11.68 13.43 -6.49
C CYS A 149 -11.09 14.74 -7.00
N GLN A 150 -11.64 15.32 -8.06
CA GLN A 150 -11.16 16.59 -8.59
C GLN A 150 -11.61 17.79 -7.74
N ALA A 151 -12.80 17.71 -7.12
CA ALA A 151 -13.28 18.69 -6.16
C ALA A 151 -12.42 18.69 -4.89
N ILE A 152 -12.05 17.51 -4.36
CA ILE A 152 -11.06 17.37 -3.27
C ILE A 152 -9.79 18.16 -3.61
N ARG A 153 -9.16 17.88 -4.77
CA ARG A 153 -7.94 18.59 -5.19
C ARG A 153 -8.12 20.09 -5.35
N GLY A 154 -9.30 20.52 -5.81
CA GLY A 154 -9.64 21.95 -5.92
C GLY A 154 -9.74 22.62 -4.55
N LEU A 155 -10.26 21.89 -3.55
CA LEU A 155 -10.43 22.37 -2.18
C LEU A 155 -9.12 22.42 -1.38
N LEU A 156 -8.14 21.57 -1.68
CA LEU A 156 -6.84 21.56 -0.98
C LEU A 156 -6.06 22.87 -1.11
N VAL A 157 -6.34 23.69 -2.11
CA VAL A 157 -5.78 25.05 -2.20
C VAL A 157 -6.24 25.94 -1.03
N PHE A 158 -7.33 25.56 -0.36
CA PHE A 158 -7.93 26.22 0.80
C PHE A 158 -7.84 25.34 2.06
N GLU A 159 -6.82 24.48 2.17
CA GLU A 159 -6.68 23.49 3.26
C GLU A 159 -6.58 24.08 4.69
N SER A 160 -6.35 25.39 4.82
CA SER A 160 -6.35 26.09 6.10
C SER A 160 -7.74 26.56 6.54
N ASP A 161 -8.76 26.43 5.68
CA ASP A 161 -10.11 26.89 5.94
C ASP A 161 -10.93 25.83 6.69
N SER A 162 -11.56 26.21 7.80
CA SER A 162 -12.29 25.28 8.67
C SER A 162 -13.48 24.61 7.99
N GLU A 163 -14.24 25.36 7.17
CA GLU A 163 -15.40 24.84 6.44
C GLU A 163 -14.95 23.76 5.43
N VAL A 164 -13.79 23.96 4.80
CA VAL A 164 -13.21 22.99 3.86
C VAL A 164 -12.76 21.73 4.59
N ILE A 165 -12.05 21.88 5.72
CA ILE A 165 -11.59 20.76 6.54
C ILE A 165 -12.78 19.91 7.01
N GLU A 166 -13.86 20.53 7.49
CA GLU A 166 -15.06 19.85 7.98
C GLU A 166 -15.74 19.01 6.89
N ASN A 167 -15.73 19.48 5.63
CA ASN A 167 -16.31 18.74 4.50
C ASN A 167 -15.38 17.67 3.92
N LEU A 168 -14.06 17.84 4.04
CA LEU A 168 -13.08 16.88 3.53
C LEU A 168 -12.88 15.68 4.47
N LYS A 169 -12.91 15.90 5.79
CA LYS A 169 -12.68 14.85 6.80
C LYS A 169 -13.56 13.61 6.65
N PRO A 170 -14.90 13.71 6.46
CA PRO A 170 -15.78 12.54 6.36
C PRO A 170 -15.51 11.66 5.15
N LEU A 171 -14.84 12.18 4.11
CA LEU A 171 -14.59 11.43 2.87
C LEU A 171 -13.64 10.25 3.06
N ILE A 172 -12.92 10.16 4.19
CA ILE A 172 -12.11 8.97 4.50
C ILE A 172 -12.96 7.69 4.56
N ASN A 173 -14.24 7.82 4.91
CA ASN A 173 -15.21 6.73 4.96
C ASN A 173 -16.14 6.71 3.73
N HIS A 174 -15.81 7.43 2.67
CA HIS A 174 -16.64 7.50 1.47
C HIS A 174 -16.84 6.08 0.86
N PRO A 175 -18.03 5.72 0.33
CA PRO A 175 -18.27 4.38 -0.19
C PRO A 175 -17.38 3.98 -1.38
N ASN A 176 -16.92 4.96 -2.16
CA ASN A 176 -16.02 4.73 -3.30
C ASN A 176 -14.53 4.70 -2.89
N GLU A 177 -13.82 3.62 -3.27
CA GLU A 177 -12.40 3.36 -2.99
C GLU A 177 -11.47 4.46 -3.52
N MET A 178 -11.75 4.97 -4.72
CA MET A 178 -10.91 6.00 -5.37
C MET A 178 -10.94 7.29 -4.56
N VAL A 179 -12.13 7.68 -4.09
CA VAL A 179 -12.30 8.87 -3.24
C VAL A 179 -11.57 8.69 -1.91
N ARG A 180 -11.75 7.54 -1.23
CA ARG A 180 -11.00 7.23 0.01
C ARG A 180 -9.49 7.30 -0.18
N THR A 181 -9.00 6.76 -1.31
CA THR A 181 -7.57 6.79 -1.65
C THR A 181 -7.07 8.22 -1.87
N VAL A 182 -7.81 9.03 -2.64
CA VAL A 182 -7.41 10.41 -2.96
C VAL A 182 -7.44 11.28 -1.71
N ILE A 183 -8.47 11.19 -0.87
CA ILE A 183 -8.53 11.99 0.35
C ILE A 183 -7.45 11.57 1.34
N TYR A 184 -7.21 10.27 1.52
CA TYR A 184 -6.14 9.80 2.40
C TYR A 184 -4.79 10.36 1.95
N LYS A 185 -4.45 10.24 0.67
CA LYS A 185 -3.18 10.70 0.10
C LYS A 185 -2.98 12.20 0.14
N GLU A 186 -4.00 12.95 -0.25
CA GLU A 186 -3.81 14.36 -0.56
C GLU A 186 -4.16 15.26 0.65
N PHE A 187 -4.89 14.75 1.64
CA PHE A 187 -5.30 15.49 2.84
C PHE A 187 -4.75 14.91 4.16
N PHE A 188 -4.69 13.58 4.31
CA PHE A 188 -4.26 12.95 5.57
C PHE A 188 -2.79 12.52 5.59
N ALA A 189 -2.23 12.12 4.45
CA ALA A 189 -0.86 11.66 4.36
C ALA A 189 0.12 12.84 4.48
N ILE A 190 0.41 13.23 5.72
CA ILE A 190 1.58 14.02 6.05
C ILE A 190 2.79 13.09 5.85
N THR A 191 3.72 13.50 4.98
CA THR A 191 4.99 12.83 4.76
C THR A 191 5.74 12.68 6.09
N ASP A 192 5.77 11.47 6.62
CA ASP A 192 6.73 10.98 7.61
C ASP A 192 8.15 10.95 7.01
N SER A 193 8.65 12.11 6.59
CA SER A 193 10.04 12.33 6.24
C SER A 193 10.72 12.98 7.43
N ASN A 194 11.12 12.19 8.43
CA ASN A 194 12.25 12.45 9.34
C ASN A 194 12.34 11.42 10.47
N GLN A 195 12.60 10.16 10.15
CA GLN A 195 13.34 9.31 11.09
C GLN A 195 14.50 8.66 10.33
N ASN A 196 15.67 8.65 10.97
CA ASN A 196 16.93 8.02 10.52
C ASN A 196 16.73 6.51 10.25
N LYS A 197 16.03 6.15 9.18
CA LYS A 197 15.84 4.78 8.73
C LYS A 197 17.02 4.39 7.85
N SER A 198 17.58 3.21 8.07
CA SER A 198 18.59 2.61 7.21
C SER A 198 18.10 2.60 5.76
N PRO A 199 19.00 2.63 4.75
CA PRO A 199 18.61 2.53 3.35
C PRO A 199 17.65 1.36 3.13
N HIS A 200 16.62 1.55 2.30
CA HIS A 200 15.59 0.53 2.11
C HIS A 200 16.15 -0.87 1.76
N PRO A 201 17.19 -1.02 0.92
CA PRO A 201 17.80 -2.32 0.62
C PRO A 201 18.65 -2.92 1.76
N ALA A 202 19.03 -2.16 2.78
CA ALA A 202 19.93 -2.65 3.82
C ALA A 202 19.26 -3.72 4.68
N SER A 203 20.01 -4.78 4.98
CA SER A 203 19.62 -5.86 5.91
C SER A 203 20.38 -5.72 7.23
N HIS A 204 19.72 -6.05 8.34
CA HIS A 204 20.36 -6.12 9.66
C HIS A 204 21.40 -7.25 9.72
N GLU A 205 22.60 -6.95 10.23
CA GLU A 205 23.72 -7.91 10.31
C GLU A 205 23.34 -9.17 11.11
N CYS A 206 22.62 -8.99 12.23
CA CYS A 206 22.16 -10.08 13.08
C CYS A 206 21.16 -11.06 12.43
N LEU A 207 20.66 -10.78 11.22
CA LEU A 207 19.74 -11.66 10.51
C LEU A 207 20.37 -12.34 9.29
N LYS A 208 21.55 -11.89 8.84
CA LYS A 208 22.16 -12.38 7.61
C LYS A 208 22.60 -13.85 7.77
N ASN A 209 22.09 -14.74 6.91
CA ASN A 209 22.43 -16.16 6.87
C ASN A 209 22.24 -16.87 8.22
N VAL A 210 21.15 -16.53 8.93
CA VAL A 210 20.84 -17.08 10.25
C VAL A 210 19.74 -18.13 10.16
N VAL A 211 19.90 -19.22 10.91
CA VAL A 211 18.90 -20.27 11.13
C VAL A 211 18.64 -20.39 12.63
N VAL A 212 17.37 -20.32 13.03
CA VAL A 212 16.96 -20.40 14.44
C VAL A 212 16.13 -21.65 14.68
N ASN A 213 16.55 -22.49 15.63
CA ASN A 213 15.76 -23.61 16.12
C ASN A 213 14.76 -23.12 17.18
N SER A 214 13.52 -22.84 16.76
CA SER A 214 12.46 -22.35 17.62
C SER A 214 11.10 -22.39 16.93
N ASP A 215 10.02 -22.25 17.70
CA ASP A 215 8.73 -21.82 17.17
C ASP A 215 8.87 -20.44 16.52
N VAL A 216 8.27 -20.28 15.33
CA VAL A 216 8.41 -19.06 14.53
C VAL A 216 7.92 -17.83 15.28
N LEU A 217 6.80 -17.90 16.01
CA LEU A 217 6.25 -16.75 16.73
C LEU A 217 7.16 -16.32 17.89
N GLN A 218 7.88 -17.25 18.51
CA GLN A 218 8.87 -16.93 19.54
C GLN A 218 10.10 -16.25 18.94
N ALA A 219 10.61 -16.73 17.80
CA ALA A 219 11.76 -16.13 17.13
C ALA A 219 11.45 -14.72 16.62
N LEU A 220 10.27 -14.51 16.02
CA LEU A 220 9.89 -13.22 15.41
C LEU A 220 9.76 -12.07 16.42
N GLN A 221 9.52 -12.34 17.71
CA GLN A 221 9.50 -11.31 18.76
C GLN A 221 10.81 -10.50 18.84
N TYR A 222 11.93 -11.08 18.42
CA TYR A 222 13.24 -10.42 18.48
C TYR A 222 13.64 -9.75 17.16
N VAL A 223 12.93 -10.03 16.08
CA VAL A 223 13.22 -9.51 14.74
C VAL A 223 12.67 -8.08 14.61
N PRO A 224 13.50 -7.08 14.24
CA PRO A 224 13.03 -5.71 14.03
C PRO A 224 12.00 -5.61 12.89
N ASP A 225 11.13 -4.61 12.98
CA ASP A 225 10.22 -4.23 11.89
C ASP A 225 11.01 -3.95 10.60
N GLU A 226 10.39 -4.14 9.43
CA GLU A 226 10.98 -3.71 8.14
C GLU A 226 12.40 -4.27 7.87
N SER A 227 12.64 -5.52 8.25
CA SER A 227 13.91 -6.23 8.11
C SER A 227 14.02 -7.12 6.87
N ILE A 228 12.90 -7.68 6.39
CA ILE A 228 12.86 -8.75 5.37
C ILE A 228 12.45 -8.22 4.00
N HIS A 229 13.12 -8.68 2.94
CA HIS A 229 12.88 -8.26 1.55
C HIS A 229 11.97 -9.21 0.77
N LEU A 230 11.98 -10.49 1.13
CA LEU A 230 11.18 -11.51 0.49
C LEU A 230 10.87 -12.60 1.52
N THR A 231 9.60 -12.94 1.70
CA THR A 231 9.22 -14.19 2.38
C THR A 231 8.71 -15.18 1.35
N PHE A 232 9.31 -16.37 1.29
CA PHE A 232 8.79 -17.48 0.50
C PHE A 232 8.70 -18.72 1.36
N THR A 233 7.52 -19.34 1.40
CA THR A 233 7.28 -20.46 2.31
C THR A 233 6.18 -21.38 1.82
N SER A 234 6.12 -22.57 2.44
CA SER A 234 5.04 -23.53 2.31
C SER A 234 4.64 -24.00 3.71
N PRO A 235 3.55 -23.47 4.29
CA PRO A 235 3.16 -23.81 5.66
C PRO A 235 2.89 -25.32 5.83
N PRO A 236 3.05 -25.89 7.04
CA PRO A 236 2.65 -27.27 7.32
C PRO A 236 1.16 -27.45 7.04
N TYR A 237 0.78 -28.36 6.13
CA TYR A 237 -0.62 -28.52 5.76
C TYR A 237 -1.46 -29.13 6.89
N TYR A 238 -2.71 -28.68 7.03
CA TYR A 238 -3.63 -29.16 8.08
C TYR A 238 -3.83 -30.69 8.11
N ASN A 239 -3.67 -31.39 6.98
CA ASN A 239 -3.76 -32.85 6.92
C ASN A 239 -2.42 -33.59 7.09
N ALA A 240 -1.30 -32.89 7.29
CA ALA A 240 0.02 -33.46 7.50
C ALA A 240 0.20 -33.90 8.97
N ARG A 241 -0.53 -34.97 9.34
CA ARG A 241 -0.58 -35.50 10.72
C ARG A 241 0.77 -35.96 11.28
N ASP A 242 1.74 -36.23 10.41
CA ASP A 242 3.07 -36.72 10.81
C ASP A 242 3.96 -35.62 11.43
N TYR A 243 3.60 -34.33 11.28
CA TYR A 243 4.42 -33.20 11.75
C TYR A 243 3.65 -32.07 12.42
N SER A 244 2.32 -32.00 12.29
CA SER A 244 1.54 -30.93 12.93
C SER A 244 0.13 -31.41 13.28
N ILE A 245 -0.27 -31.18 14.53
CA ILE A 245 -1.60 -31.52 15.04
C ILE A 245 -2.33 -30.22 15.40
N TYR A 246 -3.38 -29.91 14.64
CA TYR A 246 -4.23 -28.76 14.89
C TYR A 246 -5.59 -29.21 15.43
N PRO A 247 -6.15 -28.57 16.48
CA PRO A 247 -7.45 -28.96 17.03
C PRO A 247 -8.59 -28.84 16.01
N SER A 248 -8.57 -27.80 15.19
CA SER A 248 -9.53 -27.58 14.11
C SER A 248 -8.90 -26.89 12.90
N TYR A 249 -9.60 -26.89 11.77
CA TYR A 249 -9.19 -26.12 10.59
C TYR A 249 -9.17 -24.62 10.87
N GLN A 250 -10.06 -24.12 11.73
CA GLN A 250 -10.05 -22.72 12.14
C GLN A 250 -8.82 -22.38 12.97
N ASP A 251 -8.40 -23.26 13.88
CA ASP A 251 -7.18 -23.05 14.67
C ASP A 251 -5.93 -23.04 13.79
N TYR A 252 -5.92 -23.86 12.74
CA TYR A 252 -4.89 -23.82 11.71
C TYR A 252 -4.84 -22.47 11.00
N LEU A 253 -5.98 -21.94 10.54
CA LEU A 253 -6.03 -20.60 9.92
C LEU A 253 -5.62 -19.50 10.90
N ASN A 254 -6.07 -19.55 12.15
CA ASN A 254 -5.71 -18.60 13.20
C ASN A 254 -4.20 -18.63 13.51
N PHE A 255 -3.58 -19.82 13.48
CA PHE A 255 -2.13 -19.95 13.61
C PHE A 255 -1.40 -19.25 12.46
N LEU A 256 -1.79 -19.54 11.21
CA LEU A 256 -1.21 -18.87 10.04
C LEU A 256 -1.41 -17.36 10.07
N GLU A 257 -2.60 -16.89 10.49
CA GLU A 257 -2.89 -15.47 10.65
C GLU A 257 -1.88 -14.79 11.60
N LYS A 258 -1.58 -15.40 12.75
CA LYS A 258 -0.59 -14.88 13.71
C LYS A 258 0.81 -14.81 13.08
N VAL A 259 1.23 -15.87 12.39
CA VAL A 259 2.55 -15.92 11.73
C VAL A 259 2.66 -14.88 10.64
N PHE A 260 1.65 -14.75 9.78
CA PHE A 260 1.69 -13.81 8.66
C PHE A 260 1.48 -12.36 9.09
N ARG A 261 0.86 -12.11 10.25
CA ARG A 261 0.82 -10.80 10.90
C ARG A 261 2.22 -10.35 11.33
N GLU A 262 2.98 -11.21 12.00
CA GLU A 262 4.37 -10.92 12.35
C GLU A 262 5.27 -10.84 11.10
N THR A 263 5.02 -11.68 10.10
CA THR A 263 5.69 -11.60 8.79
C THR A 263 5.43 -10.26 8.12
N HIS A 264 4.21 -9.71 8.19
CA HIS A 264 3.88 -8.39 7.66
C HIS A 264 4.67 -7.30 8.37
N ARG A 265 4.71 -7.32 9.71
CA ARG A 265 5.49 -6.37 10.53
C ARG A 265 6.96 -6.32 10.12
N ILE A 266 7.62 -7.48 9.99
CA ILE A 266 9.04 -7.55 9.66
C ILE A 266 9.32 -7.37 8.16
N THR A 267 8.34 -7.54 7.28
CA THR A 267 8.54 -7.32 5.84
C THR A 267 8.66 -5.84 5.55
N LYS A 268 9.61 -5.45 4.70
CA LYS A 268 9.81 -4.07 4.28
C LYS A 268 8.62 -3.58 3.42
N GLU A 269 8.35 -2.27 3.45
CA GLU A 269 7.32 -1.63 2.64
C GLU A 269 7.48 -1.98 1.15
N GLY A 270 6.39 -2.39 0.49
CA GLY A 270 6.42 -2.73 -0.94
C GLY A 270 7.17 -4.01 -1.28
N ARG A 271 7.54 -4.84 -0.28
CA ARG A 271 8.19 -6.15 -0.46
C ARG A 271 7.22 -7.31 -0.37
N PHE A 272 7.70 -8.49 -0.75
CA PHE A 272 6.81 -9.59 -1.15
C PHE A 272 6.74 -10.72 -0.13
N LEU A 273 5.54 -11.31 -0.06
CA LEU A 273 5.25 -12.58 0.59
C LEU A 273 4.67 -13.51 -0.48
N ILE A 274 5.29 -14.68 -0.66
CA ILE A 274 4.76 -15.74 -1.53
C ILE A 274 4.49 -16.97 -0.68
N VAL A 275 3.25 -17.43 -0.70
CA VAL A 275 2.79 -18.56 0.09
C VAL A 275 2.39 -19.70 -0.84
N ASN A 276 3.17 -20.77 -0.85
CA ASN A 276 2.83 -22.02 -1.54
C ASN A 276 1.84 -22.83 -0.69
N THR A 277 0.61 -23.00 -1.17
CA THR A 277 -0.40 -23.86 -0.54
C THR A 277 -1.22 -24.58 -1.59
N SER A 278 -1.98 -25.60 -1.18
CA SER A 278 -2.90 -26.31 -2.07
C SER A 278 -4.21 -26.64 -1.37
N PRO A 279 -5.32 -26.77 -2.12
CA PRO A 279 -6.55 -27.31 -1.55
C PRO A 279 -6.36 -28.78 -1.15
N ILE A 280 -6.50 -29.07 0.15
CA ILE A 280 -6.31 -30.41 0.71
C ILE A 280 -7.62 -31.19 0.78
N ILE A 281 -7.53 -32.52 0.81
CA ILE A 281 -8.68 -33.42 0.93
C ILE A 281 -8.64 -34.11 2.29
N ILE A 282 -9.76 -34.03 3.01
CA ILE A 282 -9.98 -34.78 4.25
C ILE A 282 -10.72 -36.08 3.88
N PRO A 283 -10.16 -37.25 4.23
CA PRO A 283 -10.80 -38.52 3.98
C PRO A 283 -12.13 -38.61 4.74
N ARG A 284 -13.08 -39.36 4.18
CA ARG A 284 -14.35 -39.64 4.86
C ARG A 284 -14.10 -40.43 6.15
N VAL A 285 -14.90 -40.15 7.18
CA VAL A 285 -14.85 -40.89 8.46
C VAL A 285 -15.34 -42.33 8.28
N SER A 286 -16.37 -42.54 7.45
CA SER A 286 -16.90 -43.86 7.13
C SER A 286 -17.53 -43.88 5.74
N ARG A 287 -18.01 -45.05 5.27
CA ARG A 287 -18.65 -45.20 3.96
C ARG A 287 -19.92 -44.36 3.78
N SER A 288 -20.62 -44.02 4.86
CA SER A 288 -21.82 -43.18 4.83
C SER A 288 -21.52 -41.68 4.77
N HIS A 289 -20.26 -41.27 4.94
CA HIS A 289 -19.86 -39.86 4.93
C HIS A 289 -19.14 -39.49 3.63
N SER A 290 -19.27 -38.22 3.23
CA SER A 290 -18.50 -37.65 2.13
C SER A 290 -17.12 -37.19 2.60
N SER A 291 -16.14 -37.24 1.70
CA SER A 291 -14.87 -36.53 1.88
C SER A 291 -15.09 -35.03 1.77
N ARG A 292 -14.34 -34.23 2.53
CA ARG A 292 -14.34 -32.76 2.42
C ARG A 292 -13.06 -32.27 1.76
N ARG A 293 -13.10 -31.10 1.14
CA ARG A 293 -11.93 -30.42 0.57
C ARG A 293 -11.82 -29.04 1.18
N TYR A 294 -10.68 -28.73 1.79
CA TYR A 294 -10.40 -27.40 2.34
C TYR A 294 -9.60 -26.57 1.34
N PRO A 295 -10.12 -25.41 0.91
CA PRO A 295 -9.47 -24.54 -0.08
C PRO A 295 -8.47 -23.58 0.59
N ILE A 296 -7.42 -24.10 1.25
CA ILE A 296 -6.43 -23.33 2.04
C ILE A 296 -5.98 -22.00 1.39
N PRO A 297 -5.54 -21.97 0.11
CA PRO A 297 -5.07 -20.71 -0.49
C PRO A 297 -6.13 -19.60 -0.48
N PHE A 298 -7.40 -20.00 -0.64
CA PHE A 298 -8.55 -19.10 -0.76
C PHE A 298 -9.10 -18.71 0.60
N ASP A 299 -9.09 -19.62 1.57
CA ASP A 299 -9.51 -19.33 2.94
C ASP A 299 -8.50 -18.44 3.67
N LEU A 300 -7.21 -18.54 3.34
CA LEU A 300 -6.14 -17.71 3.92
C LEU A 300 -6.12 -16.28 3.33
N HIS A 301 -6.46 -16.12 2.06
CA HIS A 301 -6.47 -14.84 1.35
C HIS A 301 -7.14 -13.68 2.11
N PRO A 302 -8.39 -13.79 2.60
CA PRO A 302 -9.05 -12.67 3.29
C PRO A 302 -8.32 -12.22 4.56
N TYR A 303 -7.67 -13.14 5.29
CA TYR A 303 -6.86 -12.79 6.46
C TYR A 303 -5.66 -11.93 6.06
N LEU A 304 -4.96 -12.32 5.00
CA LEU A 304 -3.79 -11.60 4.50
C LEU A 304 -4.16 -10.20 4.00
N VAL A 305 -5.23 -10.09 3.21
CA VAL A 305 -5.70 -8.78 2.71
C VAL A 305 -6.11 -7.86 3.87
N LYS A 306 -6.85 -8.39 4.86
CA LYS A 306 -7.29 -7.61 6.03
C LYS A 306 -6.13 -7.06 6.87
N MET A 307 -4.99 -7.74 6.93
CA MET A 307 -3.81 -7.27 7.68
C MET A 307 -2.88 -6.34 6.90
N GLY A 308 -3.21 -5.98 5.66
CA GLY A 308 -2.45 -5.02 4.84
C GLY A 308 -1.51 -5.64 3.82
N TRP A 309 -1.76 -6.89 3.40
CA TRP A 309 -1.15 -7.46 2.20
C TRP A 309 -2.00 -7.12 0.97
N GLU A 310 -1.36 -6.67 -0.10
CA GLU A 310 -1.99 -6.53 -1.42
C GLU A 310 -1.78 -7.82 -2.21
N PHE A 311 -2.86 -8.40 -2.71
CA PHE A 311 -2.77 -9.53 -3.64
C PHE A 311 -2.30 -9.03 -5.01
N ILE A 312 -1.22 -9.63 -5.52
CA ILE A 312 -0.59 -9.24 -6.78
C ILE A 312 -0.92 -10.23 -7.89
N ASP A 313 -0.75 -11.53 -7.61
CA ASP A 313 -0.95 -12.60 -8.60
C ASP A 313 -1.11 -13.97 -7.93
N ASP A 314 -1.63 -14.94 -8.68
CA ASP A 314 -1.60 -16.36 -8.33
C ASP A 314 -0.81 -17.14 -9.37
N ILE A 315 0.32 -17.72 -8.93
CA ILE A 315 1.13 -18.60 -9.77
C ILE A 315 0.70 -20.05 -9.52
N ILE A 316 0.35 -20.75 -10.59
CA ILE A 316 -0.07 -22.14 -10.56
C ILE A 316 1.16 -23.03 -10.79
N TRP A 317 1.58 -23.74 -9.74
CA TRP A 317 2.54 -24.82 -9.89
C TRP A 317 1.83 -26.08 -10.38
N LEU A 318 2.05 -26.40 -11.66
CA LEU A 318 1.50 -27.57 -12.33
C LEU A 318 2.49 -28.74 -12.28
N LYS A 319 2.11 -29.79 -11.54
CA LYS A 319 2.86 -31.03 -11.40
C LYS A 319 2.47 -32.03 -12.51
N PRO A 320 3.36 -32.98 -12.88
CA PRO A 320 2.98 -34.11 -13.70
C PRO A 320 1.87 -34.94 -13.06
N GLU A 321 0.94 -35.43 -13.86
CA GLU A 321 -0.21 -36.22 -13.37
C GLU A 321 0.22 -37.53 -12.70
N SER A 322 1.36 -38.10 -13.12
CA SER A 322 1.95 -39.31 -12.52
C SER A 322 2.37 -39.15 -11.06
N CYS A 323 2.54 -37.91 -10.58
CA CYS A 323 3.04 -37.62 -9.24
C CYS A 323 1.92 -37.41 -8.20
N VAL A 324 0.64 -37.51 -8.59
CA VAL A 324 -0.49 -37.27 -7.70
C VAL A 324 -1.38 -38.51 -7.54
N LYS A 325 -2.09 -38.58 -6.42
CA LYS A 325 -2.99 -39.72 -6.15
C LYS A 325 -4.09 -39.78 -7.22
N ASN A 326 -4.25 -40.96 -7.84
CA ASN A 326 -5.34 -41.20 -8.79
C ASN A 326 -6.70 -41.19 -8.08
N ARG A 327 -7.52 -40.19 -8.40
CA ARG A 327 -8.88 -39.98 -7.89
C ARG A 327 -9.96 -40.23 -8.96
N ILE A 328 -9.55 -40.28 -10.22
CA ILE A 328 -10.45 -40.41 -11.35
C ILE A 328 -10.77 -41.88 -11.69
N GLY A 329 -10.04 -42.85 -11.13
CA GLY A 329 -10.16 -44.27 -11.46
C GLY A 329 -11.59 -44.83 -11.43
N GLY A 330 -12.40 -44.48 -10.42
CA GLY A 330 -13.81 -44.89 -10.37
C GLY A 330 -14.60 -44.35 -11.56
N PHE A 331 -14.46 -43.06 -11.86
CA PHE A 331 -15.13 -42.42 -13.00
C PHE A 331 -14.71 -43.03 -14.34
N MET A 332 -13.44 -43.40 -14.51
CA MET A 332 -12.96 -44.08 -15.72
C MET A 332 -13.70 -45.40 -15.97
N GLN A 333 -14.06 -46.12 -14.90
CA GLN A 333 -14.77 -47.40 -15.00
C GLN A 333 -16.26 -47.21 -15.33
N HIS A 334 -16.96 -46.37 -14.58
CA HIS A 334 -18.43 -46.33 -14.64
C HIS A 334 -19.00 -45.12 -15.39
N ARG A 335 -18.22 -44.05 -15.61
CA ARG A 335 -18.60 -42.80 -16.33
C ARG A 335 -19.96 -42.20 -15.92
N LYS A 336 -20.27 -42.25 -14.63
CA LYS A 336 -21.56 -41.79 -14.10
C LYS A 336 -21.48 -40.30 -13.81
N PRO A 337 -22.47 -39.48 -14.22
CA PRO A 337 -22.58 -38.10 -13.77
C PRO A 337 -22.51 -37.99 -12.24
N LEU A 338 -22.04 -36.85 -11.72
CA LEU A 338 -21.79 -36.57 -10.28
C LEU A 338 -20.58 -37.28 -9.64
N ALA A 339 -20.00 -38.28 -10.31
CA ALA A 339 -18.84 -39.01 -9.79
C ALA A 339 -17.49 -38.55 -10.39
N TYR A 340 -17.50 -37.53 -11.27
CA TYR A 340 -16.28 -36.94 -11.83
C TYR A 340 -15.46 -36.23 -10.75
N LYS A 341 -14.27 -36.76 -10.46
CA LYS A 341 -13.31 -36.20 -9.49
C LYS A 341 -11.90 -36.28 -10.09
N PRO A 342 -11.41 -35.23 -10.76
CA PRO A 342 -10.11 -35.26 -11.42
C PRO A 342 -8.96 -35.32 -10.41
N ASN A 343 -7.80 -35.75 -10.92
CA ASN A 343 -6.53 -35.71 -10.21
C ASN A 343 -6.15 -34.25 -9.92
N SER A 344 -5.76 -33.95 -8.68
CA SER A 344 -5.36 -32.59 -8.29
C SER A 344 -3.88 -32.41 -8.57
N VAL A 345 -3.54 -31.84 -9.72
CA VAL A 345 -2.15 -31.66 -10.20
C VAL A 345 -1.58 -30.27 -9.93
N THR A 346 -2.31 -29.40 -9.23
CA THR A 346 -1.92 -28.00 -9.02
C THR A 346 -1.70 -27.65 -7.55
N GLU A 347 -0.70 -26.80 -7.31
CA GLU A 347 -0.56 -25.99 -6.10
C GLU A 347 -0.54 -24.50 -6.48
N TYR A 348 -0.77 -23.63 -5.50
CA TYR A 348 -0.88 -22.19 -5.69
C TYR A 348 0.23 -21.49 -4.91
N LEU A 349 1.02 -20.71 -5.63
CA LEU A 349 1.93 -19.72 -5.06
C LEU A 349 1.18 -18.39 -5.09
N MET A 350 0.53 -18.08 -3.97
CA MET A 350 -0.20 -16.83 -3.82
C MET A 350 0.80 -15.70 -3.58
N VAL A 351 0.85 -14.71 -4.47
CA VAL A 351 1.82 -13.60 -4.45
C VAL A 351 1.18 -12.38 -3.82
N TYR A 352 1.77 -11.94 -2.72
CA TYR A 352 1.36 -10.76 -1.98
C TYR A 352 2.49 -9.74 -1.88
N ARG A 353 2.13 -8.48 -1.76
CA ARG A 353 3.04 -7.37 -1.49
C ARG A 353 2.58 -6.61 -0.24
N LYS A 354 3.50 -6.23 0.63
CA LYS A 354 3.18 -5.33 1.75
C LYS A 354 2.70 -4.01 1.17
N GLN A 355 1.50 -3.58 1.56
CA GLN A 355 0.83 -2.42 1.01
C GLN A 355 1.76 -1.20 0.97
N THR A 356 1.78 -0.51 -0.16
CA THR A 356 2.53 0.72 -0.36
C THR A 356 1.85 1.60 -1.38
N GLU A 357 1.93 2.91 -1.17
CA GLU A 357 1.43 3.89 -2.14
C GLU A 357 2.47 4.25 -3.20
N LYS A 358 3.72 3.81 -3.02
CA LYS A 358 4.85 4.12 -3.88
C LYS A 358 4.83 3.22 -5.11
N LEU A 359 5.24 3.79 -6.25
CA LEU A 359 5.43 3.02 -7.48
C LEU A 359 6.59 2.03 -7.32
N LEU A 360 6.54 0.93 -8.08
CA LEU A 360 7.58 -0.10 -8.05
C LEU A 360 8.98 0.46 -8.33
N ASP A 361 9.07 1.46 -9.21
CA ASP A 361 10.29 2.21 -9.53
C ASP A 361 11.02 2.78 -8.31
N TRP A 362 10.29 3.21 -7.26
CA TRP A 362 10.94 3.70 -6.04
C TRP A 362 11.78 2.61 -5.38
N ASN A 363 11.25 1.38 -5.35
CA ASN A 363 11.92 0.25 -4.76
C ASN A 363 13.16 -0.13 -5.59
N MET A 364 13.05 -0.14 -6.91
CA MET A 364 14.16 -0.43 -7.82
C MET A 364 15.27 0.63 -7.77
N ARG A 365 14.92 1.92 -7.72
CA ARG A 365 15.87 3.04 -7.62
C ARG A 365 16.58 3.14 -6.27
N SER A 366 16.17 2.33 -5.29
CA SER A 366 16.85 2.25 -4.00
C SER A 366 18.17 1.45 -4.08
N TYR A 367 18.39 0.69 -5.16
CA TYR A 367 19.60 -0.11 -5.39
C TYR A 367 20.61 0.64 -6.26
N ASP A 368 21.90 0.31 -6.10
CA ASP A 368 22.94 0.72 -7.03
C ASP A 368 22.81 -0.01 -8.38
N GLU A 369 23.36 0.60 -9.42
CA GLU A 369 23.24 0.11 -10.80
C GLU A 369 23.87 -1.29 -10.99
N GLU A 370 24.96 -1.59 -10.27
CA GLU A 370 25.61 -2.90 -10.33
C GLU A 370 24.70 -3.99 -9.79
N THR A 371 24.12 -3.79 -8.60
CA THR A 371 23.15 -4.72 -8.00
C THR A 371 21.95 -4.94 -8.91
N VAL A 372 21.40 -3.87 -9.52
CA VAL A 372 20.30 -3.98 -10.47
C VAL A 372 20.70 -4.84 -11.67
N ASN A 373 21.84 -4.56 -12.29
CA ASN A 373 22.32 -5.28 -13.48
C ASN A 373 22.62 -6.74 -13.17
N GLN A 374 23.26 -7.03 -12.04
CA GLN A 374 23.58 -8.40 -11.63
C GLN A 374 22.36 -9.22 -11.19
N SER A 375 21.25 -8.55 -10.84
CA SER A 375 20.00 -9.19 -10.42
C SER A 375 19.02 -9.43 -11.57
N ARG A 376 19.32 -8.94 -12.78
CA ARG A 376 18.46 -9.16 -13.94
C ARG A 376 18.19 -10.64 -14.15
N VAL A 377 16.92 -10.95 -14.38
CA VAL A 377 16.48 -12.29 -14.73
C VAL A 377 17.03 -12.63 -16.12
N PRO A 378 17.73 -13.76 -16.31
CA PRO A 378 18.21 -14.19 -17.62
C PRO A 378 17.07 -14.47 -18.61
N ASP A 379 17.38 -14.51 -19.90
CA ASP A 379 16.43 -14.95 -20.94
C ASP A 379 15.88 -16.36 -20.66
N GLY A 380 14.70 -16.65 -21.22
CA GLY A 380 13.98 -17.90 -20.95
C GLY A 380 13.11 -17.86 -19.69
N TYR A 381 12.78 -16.66 -19.20
CA TYR A 381 11.84 -16.44 -18.12
C TYR A 381 10.40 -16.81 -18.52
N GLU A 382 9.59 -17.12 -17.51
CA GLU A 382 8.19 -17.47 -17.74
C GLU A 382 7.35 -16.23 -18.05
N THR A 383 6.55 -16.31 -19.11
CA THR A 383 5.57 -15.29 -19.48
C THR A 383 4.15 -15.61 -18.97
N SER A 384 3.94 -16.81 -18.44
CA SER A 384 2.65 -17.26 -17.89
C SER A 384 2.75 -17.52 -16.39
N ASN A 385 1.64 -17.32 -15.68
CA ASN A 385 1.51 -17.70 -14.28
C ASN A 385 1.41 -19.22 -14.04
N VAL A 386 1.46 -20.07 -15.09
CA VAL A 386 1.47 -21.53 -14.95
C VAL A 386 2.89 -22.07 -15.08
N TRP A 387 3.44 -22.60 -13.99
CA TRP A 387 4.79 -23.16 -13.94
C TRP A 387 4.76 -24.67 -13.90
N ARG A 388 5.34 -25.30 -14.92
CA ARG A 388 5.47 -26.75 -15.03
C ARG A 388 6.78 -27.18 -14.41
N ILE A 389 6.72 -27.74 -13.20
CA ILE A 389 7.91 -28.13 -12.44
C ILE A 389 7.63 -29.48 -11.78
N ASP A 390 8.57 -30.41 -11.94
CA ASP A 390 8.48 -31.72 -11.30
C ASP A 390 8.68 -31.60 -9.78
N PRO A 391 7.92 -32.35 -8.96
CA PRO A 391 8.12 -32.37 -7.52
C PRO A 391 9.48 -32.95 -7.15
N ALA A 392 10.03 -32.52 -6.02
CA ALA A 392 11.27 -33.04 -5.47
C ALA A 392 10.99 -34.05 -4.35
N PHE A 393 11.97 -34.92 -4.11
CA PHE A 393 11.98 -35.88 -3.01
C PHE A 393 13.18 -35.60 -2.10
N ASP A 394 12.98 -35.65 -0.80
CA ASP A 394 14.04 -35.57 0.20
C ASP A 394 13.88 -36.72 1.20
N LYS A 395 15.01 -37.30 1.62
CA LYS A 395 15.03 -38.49 2.48
C LYS A 395 14.65 -38.19 3.92
N VAL A 396 14.87 -36.96 4.38
CA VAL A 396 14.70 -36.52 5.76
C VAL A 396 13.37 -35.78 5.90
N HIS A 397 13.06 -34.88 4.96
CA HIS A 397 11.82 -34.10 5.00
C HIS A 397 10.87 -34.52 3.86
N PRO A 398 9.68 -35.07 4.15
CA PRO A 398 8.84 -35.68 3.12
C PRO A 398 8.09 -34.68 2.23
N ALA A 399 7.94 -33.42 2.68
CA ALA A 399 7.14 -32.41 1.99
C ALA A 399 8.00 -31.22 1.53
N VAL A 400 8.99 -31.47 0.67
CA VAL A 400 9.85 -30.42 0.11
C VAL A 400 9.30 -29.90 -1.22
N PHE A 401 9.34 -28.57 -1.41
CA PHE A 401 9.21 -28.01 -2.74
C PHE A 401 10.54 -28.08 -3.52
N PRO A 402 10.50 -28.14 -4.86
CA PRO A 402 11.69 -28.24 -5.71
C PRO A 402 12.58 -27.01 -5.63
N PHE A 403 13.89 -27.22 -5.82
CA PHE A 403 14.87 -26.14 -5.97
C PHE A 403 14.48 -25.17 -7.09
N GLU A 404 14.02 -25.67 -8.24
CA GLU A 404 13.63 -24.82 -9.38
C GLU A 404 12.45 -23.89 -9.04
N LEU A 405 11.46 -24.37 -8.28
CA LEU A 405 10.34 -23.55 -7.83
C LEU A 405 10.84 -22.39 -6.95
N CYS A 406 11.70 -22.72 -5.99
CA CYS A 406 12.30 -21.75 -5.09
C CYS A 406 13.21 -20.75 -5.83
N ARG A 407 13.99 -21.24 -6.79
CA ARG A 407 14.92 -20.45 -7.61
C ARG A 407 14.16 -19.35 -8.35
N ARG A 408 13.06 -19.69 -9.01
CA ARG A 408 12.21 -18.73 -9.74
C ARG A 408 11.65 -17.66 -8.81
N VAL A 409 11.07 -18.05 -7.68
CA VAL A 409 10.51 -17.09 -6.72
C VAL A 409 11.58 -16.12 -6.22
N ILE A 410 12.74 -16.62 -5.79
CA ILE A 410 13.82 -15.77 -5.30
C ILE A 410 14.34 -14.85 -6.39
N GLN A 411 14.51 -15.33 -7.63
CA GLN A 411 14.98 -14.51 -8.75
C GLN A 411 13.98 -13.42 -9.15
N TYR A 412 12.68 -13.69 -9.13
CA TYR A 412 11.66 -12.75 -9.62
C TYR A 412 11.28 -11.68 -8.59
N TYR A 413 11.39 -12.00 -7.30
CA TYR A 413 10.89 -11.14 -6.22
C TYR A 413 11.98 -10.62 -5.27
N SER A 414 13.27 -10.76 -5.61
CA SER A 414 14.38 -10.20 -4.81
C SER A 414 15.61 -9.82 -5.65
N PHE A 415 16.37 -8.84 -5.17
CA PHE A 415 17.69 -8.49 -5.69
C PHE A 415 18.80 -9.30 -5.02
N LYS A 416 19.99 -9.37 -5.62
CA LYS A 416 21.18 -9.91 -4.95
C LYS A 416 21.46 -9.13 -3.67
N GLY A 417 21.89 -9.83 -2.62
CA GLY A 417 22.10 -9.26 -1.29
C GLY A 417 20.83 -9.08 -0.45
N ASP A 418 19.63 -9.20 -1.02
CA ASP A 418 18.38 -9.15 -0.25
C ASP A 418 18.28 -10.31 0.75
N LEU A 419 17.56 -10.06 1.85
CA LEU A 419 17.31 -11.03 2.90
C LEU A 419 15.98 -11.77 2.66
N VAL A 420 16.09 -13.08 2.39
CA VAL A 420 14.96 -13.99 2.15
C VAL A 420 14.59 -14.74 3.43
N PHE A 421 13.31 -14.72 3.79
CA PHE A 421 12.78 -15.37 4.98
C PHE A 421 11.95 -16.62 4.64
N ASP A 422 12.11 -17.67 5.43
CA ASP A 422 11.19 -18.80 5.48
C ASP A 422 10.80 -19.11 6.94
N PRO A 423 9.54 -18.87 7.35
CA PRO A 423 9.04 -19.21 8.68
C PRO A 423 8.95 -20.72 8.96
N PHE A 424 8.92 -21.55 7.91
CA PHE A 424 8.70 -23.00 8.00
C PHE A 424 9.77 -23.74 7.19
N ALA A 425 11.04 -23.56 7.59
CA ALA A 425 12.18 -23.86 6.72
C ALA A 425 12.31 -25.33 6.30
N GLY A 426 11.81 -26.28 7.10
CA GLY A 426 11.84 -27.71 6.82
C GLY A 426 13.25 -28.17 6.48
N SER A 427 13.47 -28.61 5.24
CA SER A 427 14.80 -29.08 4.79
C SER A 427 15.81 -27.97 4.45
N GLY A 428 15.42 -26.69 4.56
CA GLY A 428 16.27 -25.53 4.24
C GLY A 428 16.39 -25.20 2.76
N THR A 429 15.43 -25.61 1.92
CA THR A 429 15.44 -25.35 0.47
C THR A 429 15.55 -23.85 0.17
N VAL A 430 14.86 -22.99 0.92
CA VAL A 430 14.92 -21.53 0.72
C VAL A 430 16.31 -20.98 1.00
N GLY A 431 16.92 -21.32 2.14
CA GLY A 431 18.26 -20.82 2.46
C GLY A 431 19.34 -21.33 1.51
N THR A 432 19.31 -22.60 1.13
CA THR A 432 20.25 -23.17 0.16
C THR A 432 20.12 -22.51 -1.21
N THR A 433 18.89 -22.27 -1.66
CA THR A 433 18.62 -21.58 -2.93
C THR A 433 19.02 -20.12 -2.88
N ALA A 434 18.66 -19.40 -1.81
CA ALA A 434 19.05 -18.00 -1.59
C ALA A 434 20.57 -17.85 -1.63
N LYS A 435 21.31 -18.67 -0.89
CA LYS A 435 22.78 -18.69 -0.89
C LYS A 435 23.34 -18.91 -2.30
N SER A 436 22.81 -19.89 -3.04
CA SER A 436 23.26 -20.18 -4.41
C SER A 436 23.01 -19.04 -5.41
N LEU A 437 22.02 -18.19 -5.13
CA LEU A 437 21.66 -17.02 -5.94
C LEU A 437 22.29 -15.72 -5.42
N SER A 438 23.23 -15.78 -4.48
CA SER A 438 23.84 -14.60 -3.85
C SER A 438 22.83 -13.70 -3.12
N ARG A 439 21.83 -14.32 -2.49
CA ARG A 439 20.91 -13.68 -1.53
C ARG A 439 21.25 -14.14 -0.12
N LEU A 440 20.87 -13.35 0.85
CA LEU A 440 20.97 -13.68 2.26
C LEU A 440 19.70 -14.42 2.70
N PHE A 441 19.78 -15.16 3.80
CA PHE A 441 18.59 -15.82 4.35
C PHE A 441 18.45 -15.66 5.86
N PHE A 442 17.19 -15.68 6.31
CA PHE A 442 16.81 -15.89 7.70
C PHE A 442 15.80 -17.05 7.72
N LEU A 443 16.00 -18.05 8.57
CA LEU A 443 15.15 -19.24 8.60
C LEU A 443 14.75 -19.57 10.04
N THR A 444 13.50 -20.03 10.22
CA THR A 444 13.05 -20.64 11.48
C THR A 444 12.61 -22.07 11.23
N GLU A 445 13.00 -22.98 12.12
CA GLU A 445 12.59 -24.38 12.09
C GLU A 445 12.42 -24.90 13.52
N GLN A 446 11.25 -25.43 13.83
CA GLN A 446 10.94 -25.90 15.17
C GLN A 446 11.54 -27.29 15.44
N GLU A 447 11.43 -28.20 14.48
CA GLU A 447 11.82 -29.59 14.64
C GLU A 447 13.34 -29.72 14.58
N LYS A 448 13.94 -30.16 15.69
CA LYS A 448 15.40 -30.25 15.83
C LYS A 448 16.04 -31.09 14.72
N THR A 449 15.41 -32.19 14.32
CA THR A 449 15.89 -33.08 13.26
C THR A 449 16.05 -32.33 11.93
N TYR A 450 15.10 -31.45 11.59
CA TYR A 450 15.15 -30.64 10.38
C TYR A 450 16.17 -29.53 10.50
N PHE A 451 16.24 -28.86 11.65
CA PHE A 451 17.28 -27.88 11.93
C PHE A 451 18.70 -28.46 11.79
N ASP A 452 18.97 -29.64 12.36
CA ASP A 452 20.26 -30.31 12.25
C ASP A 452 20.59 -30.67 10.79
N TYR A 453 19.58 -31.02 10.00
CA TYR A 453 19.73 -31.29 8.57
C TYR A 453 20.04 -30.03 7.75
N ILE A 454 19.40 -28.90 8.07
CA ILE A 454 19.75 -27.58 7.50
C ILE A 454 21.22 -27.25 7.85
N LYS A 455 21.63 -27.51 9.08
CA LYS A 455 23.01 -27.29 9.55
C LYS A 455 24.03 -28.11 8.77
N GLU A 456 23.72 -29.37 8.44
CA GLU A 456 24.58 -30.18 7.59
C GLU A 456 24.68 -29.63 6.15
N LYS A 457 23.56 -29.15 5.58
CA LYS A 457 23.54 -28.61 4.20
C LYS A 457 24.24 -27.27 4.08
N LEU A 458 23.98 -26.34 5.00
CA LEU A 458 24.44 -24.95 4.93
C LEU A 458 25.74 -24.70 5.71
N GLY A 459 26.08 -25.56 6.67
CA GLY A 459 27.28 -25.45 7.51
C GLY A 459 28.53 -26.11 6.96
N LYS A 460 28.48 -26.76 5.78
CA LYS A 460 29.68 -27.28 5.11
C LYS A 460 30.58 -26.12 4.68
N GLU A 461 31.79 -26.07 5.23
CA GLU A 461 32.83 -25.15 4.76
C GLU A 461 33.12 -25.43 3.29
N THR A 462 32.94 -24.41 2.45
CA THR A 462 33.39 -24.49 1.07
C THR A 462 34.90 -24.29 1.01
N LEU A 463 35.55 -24.81 -0.04
CA LEU A 463 36.99 -24.64 -0.29
C LEU A 463 37.44 -23.16 -0.35
N PHE A 464 36.48 -22.24 -0.50
CA PHE A 464 36.71 -20.81 -0.55
C PHE A 464 36.20 -20.17 0.76
N LYS A 465 36.97 -19.21 1.31
CA LYS A 465 36.52 -18.45 2.48
C LYS A 465 35.22 -17.71 2.15
N GLU A 466 34.13 -18.12 2.78
CA GLU A 466 32.82 -17.46 2.62
C GLU A 466 32.83 -16.09 3.29
N GLN A 467 32.33 -15.07 2.60
CA GLN A 467 32.21 -13.71 3.15
C GLN A 467 31.18 -13.63 4.30
N SER A 468 30.21 -14.54 4.38
CA SER A 468 29.18 -14.56 5.41
C SER A 468 28.68 -15.99 5.66
N PRO A 469 29.32 -16.75 6.56
CA PRO A 469 28.95 -18.14 6.83
C PRO A 469 27.56 -18.23 7.47
N ALA A 470 26.92 -19.39 7.30
CA ALA A 470 25.64 -19.68 7.94
C ALA A 470 25.82 -19.79 9.47
N ARG A 471 24.93 -19.14 10.22
CA ARG A 471 24.93 -19.12 11.68
C ARG A 471 23.69 -19.82 12.22
N PHE A 472 23.87 -20.62 13.26
CA PHE A 472 22.86 -21.53 13.79
C PHE A 472 22.69 -21.27 15.28
N TYR A 473 21.46 -20.98 15.70
CA TYR A 473 21.15 -20.65 17.09
C TYR A 473 19.91 -21.39 17.57
N ASN A 474 19.89 -21.79 18.84
CA ASN A 474 18.62 -21.98 19.53
C ASN A 474 18.02 -20.62 19.94
N LEU A 475 16.78 -20.60 20.43
CA LEU A 475 16.09 -19.35 20.80
C LEU A 475 16.88 -18.47 21.79
N LYS A 476 17.47 -19.06 22.84
CA LYS A 476 18.20 -18.31 23.89
C LYS A 476 19.49 -17.70 23.33
N GLU A 477 20.19 -18.44 22.48
CA GLU A 477 21.39 -17.95 21.78
C GLU A 477 21.03 -16.81 20.82
N PHE A 478 19.95 -16.96 20.06
CA PHE A 478 19.47 -15.94 19.13
C PHE A 478 19.08 -14.64 19.85
N GLN A 479 18.37 -14.75 20.97
CA GLN A 479 18.02 -13.60 21.81
C GLN A 479 19.26 -12.85 22.30
N ARG A 480 20.28 -13.56 22.80
CA ARG A 480 21.54 -12.95 23.24
C ARG A 480 22.26 -12.28 22.07
N TYR A 481 22.29 -12.93 20.92
CA TYR A 481 22.96 -12.44 19.71
C TYR A 481 22.34 -11.13 19.21
N ILE A 482 21.02 -11.07 19.04
CA ILE A 482 20.31 -9.83 18.65
C ILE A 482 20.49 -8.72 19.69
N SER A 483 20.50 -9.07 20.99
CA SER A 483 20.65 -8.05 22.05
C SER A 483 22.05 -7.41 22.05
N GLN A 484 23.09 -8.18 21.70
CA GLN A 484 24.45 -7.67 21.56
C GLN A 484 24.59 -6.76 20.33
N ASP A 485 23.96 -7.13 19.22
CA ASP A 485 23.95 -6.33 17.98
C ASP A 485 23.28 -4.95 18.18
N LYS A 486 22.16 -4.91 18.91
CA LYS A 486 21.49 -3.65 19.28
C LYS A 486 22.36 -2.74 20.15
N ALA A 487 23.21 -3.31 21.01
CA ALA A 487 24.12 -2.55 21.86
C ALA A 487 25.33 -1.98 21.08
N SER A 488 25.84 -2.71 20.08
CA SER A 488 26.88 -2.20 19.17
C SER A 488 26.36 -1.07 18.29
N ASP A 489 25.17 -1.21 17.70
CA ASP A 489 24.53 -0.16 16.90
C ASP A 489 24.33 1.14 17.68
N PHE A 490 23.95 1.03 18.96
CA PHE A 490 23.76 2.18 19.84
C PHE A 490 25.09 2.90 20.16
N ASN A 491 26.16 2.13 20.41
CA ASN A 491 27.48 2.68 20.67
C ASN A 491 28.10 3.34 19.43
N GLU A 492 27.91 2.76 18.25
CA GLU A 492 28.39 3.30 16.98
C GLU A 492 27.67 4.61 16.61
N LYS A 493 26.34 4.67 16.80
CA LYS A 493 25.55 5.91 16.64
C LYS A 493 25.97 7.03 17.60
N LYS A 494 26.37 6.69 18.84
CA LYS A 494 26.87 7.67 19.84
C LYS A 494 28.26 8.21 19.48
N GLN A 495 29.10 7.40 18.83
CA GLN A 495 30.40 7.82 18.31
C GLN A 495 30.28 8.72 17.07
N ILE A 496 29.26 8.50 16.24
CA ILE A 496 28.98 9.35 15.06
C ILE A 496 28.36 10.68 15.48
N SER A 497 27.45 10.70 16.47
CA SER A 497 26.84 11.96 16.95
C SER A 497 27.83 12.88 17.67
N SER A 498 28.84 12.33 18.33
CA SER A 498 29.92 13.09 18.98
C SER A 498 30.94 13.68 18.02
N ARG A 499 30.98 13.24 16.74
CA ARG A 499 31.83 13.81 15.69
C ARG A 499 31.19 14.98 14.91
N ASN A 500 29.87 15.15 14.98
CA ASN A 500 29.12 16.15 14.21
C ASN A 500 28.49 17.25 15.09
N MET A 501 29.16 17.69 16.16
CA MET A 501 28.77 18.92 16.86
C MET A 501 29.54 20.13 16.30
N LEU A 502 28.99 20.73 15.24
CA LEU A 502 29.20 22.15 14.93
C LEU A 502 27.95 22.93 15.38
N ALA A 503 28.18 24.15 15.88
CA ALA A 503 27.28 24.95 16.71
C ALA A 503 25.87 25.20 16.13
N PRO A 504 24.84 25.37 16.99
CA PRO A 504 23.47 25.63 16.55
C PRO A 504 23.31 27.10 16.14
N SER A 505 22.85 27.33 14.90
CA SER A 505 22.34 28.62 14.46
C SER A 505 20.81 28.64 14.55
N ASP A 506 20.30 29.59 15.31
CA ASP A 506 18.90 29.88 15.58
C ASP A 506 18.06 30.01 14.30
N HIS A 507 16.91 29.32 14.25
CA HIS A 507 15.62 29.81 13.74
C HIS A 507 14.56 28.71 13.90
N ILE A 508 13.94 28.63 15.08
CA ILE A 508 12.71 27.86 15.30
C ILE A 508 11.53 28.81 15.04
N LYS A 509 10.79 28.59 13.94
CA LYS A 509 9.41 29.06 13.83
C LYS A 509 8.49 27.94 14.29
N LEU A 510 7.81 28.20 15.40
CA LEU A 510 6.74 27.38 15.94
C LEU A 510 5.63 27.21 14.90
N ASP A 511 5.25 25.96 14.62
CA ASP A 511 3.91 25.65 14.13
C ASP A 511 3.22 24.77 15.17
N LYS A 512 2.47 25.44 16.04
CA LYS A 512 1.48 24.83 16.92
C LYS A 512 0.18 24.87 16.12
N HIS A 513 -0.27 23.75 15.59
CA HIS A 513 -1.67 23.34 15.43
C HIS A 513 -1.76 22.20 14.41
N ARG A 514 -1.82 20.96 14.90
CA ARG A 514 -2.52 19.80 14.32
C ARG A 514 -2.20 18.60 15.21
N LYS A 515 -3.08 18.36 16.19
CA LYS A 515 -3.05 17.16 17.02
C LYS A 515 -3.73 16.03 16.25
N ASP A 516 -3.21 14.82 16.43
CA ASP A 516 -3.73 13.58 15.87
C ASP A 516 -5.21 13.40 16.21
N PHE A 517 -6.06 13.14 15.21
CA PHE A 517 -7.48 12.86 15.40
C PHE A 517 -7.77 11.38 15.10
N PHE A 518 -8.35 10.68 16.06
CA PHE A 518 -8.90 9.33 15.89
C PHE A 518 -10.43 9.44 15.82
N SER A 519 -11.06 8.87 14.79
CA SER A 519 -12.53 8.76 14.72
C SER A 519 -12.97 7.41 15.28
N PHE A 520 -13.90 7.41 16.24
CA PHE A 520 -14.57 6.22 16.74
C PHE A 520 -16.07 6.29 16.41
N GLU A 521 -16.61 5.27 15.75
CA GLU A 521 -18.05 5.07 15.58
C GLU A 521 -18.54 4.04 16.61
N LEU A 522 -19.46 4.43 17.49
CA LEU A 522 -20.21 3.52 18.34
C LEU A 522 -21.59 3.30 17.72
N HIS A 523 -21.98 2.05 17.53
CA HIS A 523 -23.31 1.67 17.07
C HIS A 523 -23.91 0.59 17.96
N PHE A 524 -24.94 0.96 18.73
CA PHE A 524 -26.17 0.18 18.95
C PHE A 524 -27.19 1.00 19.75
N ASP A 525 -28.48 1.00 19.37
CA ASP A 525 -29.47 0.35 20.24
C ASP A 525 -30.82 0.02 19.54
N ASN A 526 -31.39 -1.12 19.95
CA ASN A 526 -32.74 -1.57 19.68
C ASN A 526 -33.70 -0.99 20.74
N ARG A 527 -34.30 0.19 20.49
CA ARG A 527 -35.78 0.33 20.43
C ARG A 527 -36.36 1.74 20.42
N GLU A 528 -35.70 2.83 20.81
CA GLU A 528 -36.36 4.16 20.80
C GLU A 528 -35.39 5.33 20.47
N ASN A 529 -35.71 6.06 19.39
CA ASN A 529 -34.92 7.05 18.65
C ASN A 529 -34.51 8.33 19.42
N GLN A 530 -33.20 8.53 19.66
CA GLN A 530 -32.41 9.76 19.36
C GLN A 530 -31.00 9.69 19.97
N PHE A 531 -29.96 10.05 19.20
CA PHE A 531 -28.58 10.27 19.69
C PHE A 531 -28.16 11.72 19.43
N THR A 532 -27.37 12.29 20.34
CA THR A 532 -26.58 13.51 20.10
C THR A 532 -25.12 13.10 19.97
N ASP A 533 -24.49 13.44 18.85
CA ASP A 533 -23.09 13.11 18.61
C ASP A 533 -22.17 13.93 19.52
N VAL A 534 -21.28 13.26 20.25
CA VAL A 534 -20.22 13.92 21.02
C VAL A 534 -18.88 13.52 20.43
N PHE A 535 -18.20 14.48 19.81
CA PHE A 535 -16.86 14.29 19.26
C PHE A 535 -15.80 14.66 20.31
N PHE A 536 -14.82 13.77 20.52
CA PHE A 536 -13.62 14.06 21.30
C PHE A 536 -12.42 14.11 20.36
N GLY A 537 -11.67 15.22 20.41
CA GLY A 537 -10.52 15.49 19.56
C GLY A 537 -9.23 14.85 20.06
N THR A 538 -9.13 14.47 21.34
CA THR A 538 -7.98 13.72 21.90
C THR A 538 -8.40 12.73 23.00
N VAL A 539 -7.51 11.78 23.34
CA VAL A 539 -7.70 10.87 24.48
C VAL A 539 -7.77 11.66 25.79
N GLU A 540 -7.01 12.74 25.94
CA GLU A 540 -7.10 13.64 27.10
C GLU A 540 -8.47 14.34 27.22
N GLU A 541 -9.12 14.71 26.11
CA GLU A 541 -10.46 15.31 26.15
C GLU A 541 -11.52 14.31 26.61
N LEU A 542 -11.42 13.05 26.16
CA LEU A 542 -12.23 11.96 26.68
C LEU A 542 -11.97 11.74 28.18
N PHE A 543 -10.71 11.85 28.60
CA PHE A 543 -10.29 11.67 30.00
C PHE A 543 -10.85 12.76 30.91
N GLU A 544 -10.77 14.03 30.51
CA GLU A 544 -11.32 15.16 31.27
C GLU A 544 -12.86 15.14 31.29
N PHE A 545 -13.51 14.71 30.21
CA PHE A 545 -14.96 14.52 30.18
C PHE A 545 -15.42 13.39 31.12
N ALA A 546 -14.74 12.25 31.11
CA ALA A 546 -15.02 11.14 32.03
C ALA A 546 -14.84 11.58 33.49
N LYS A 547 -13.78 12.36 33.77
CA LYS A 547 -13.48 12.92 35.09
C LYS A 547 -14.55 13.94 35.54
N SER A 548 -15.04 14.78 34.64
CA SER A 548 -16.12 15.73 34.95
C SER A 548 -17.43 15.01 35.30
N LYS A 549 -17.75 13.90 34.62
CA LYS A 549 -18.93 13.08 34.91
C LYS A 549 -18.81 12.25 36.18
N LEU A 550 -17.61 11.80 36.53
CA LEU A 550 -17.32 11.19 37.83
C LEU A 550 -17.49 12.20 38.98
N THR A 551 -17.14 13.47 38.75
CA THR A 551 -17.31 14.54 39.76
C THR A 551 -18.78 14.92 39.96
N GLU A 552 -19.62 14.81 38.93
CA GLU A 552 -21.09 14.97 39.05
C GLU A 552 -21.77 13.85 39.86
N LEU A 553 -21.12 12.70 40.04
CA LEU A 553 -21.64 11.51 40.74
C LEU A 553 -21.21 11.40 42.21
N SER A 554 -20.52 12.41 42.75
CA SER A 554 -20.04 12.41 44.13
C SER A 554 -21.20 12.60 45.12
N GLY A 555 -21.88 11.49 45.41
CA GLY A 555 -22.95 11.42 46.42
C GLY A 555 -23.38 10.01 46.81
N SER A 556 -22.86 8.94 46.18
CA SER A 556 -23.20 7.55 46.51
C SER A 556 -21.96 6.71 46.83
N GLU A 557 -22.12 5.70 47.70
CA GLU A 557 -21.06 4.76 48.12
C GLU A 557 -20.34 4.05 46.96
N GLN A 558 -20.94 4.01 45.76
CA GLN A 558 -20.34 3.46 44.55
C GLN A 558 -19.21 4.33 43.97
N SER A 559 -19.17 5.63 44.30
CA SER A 559 -18.11 6.56 43.87
C SER A 559 -16.70 6.09 44.28
N ASN A 560 -16.56 5.50 45.47
CA ASN A 560 -15.27 5.01 45.97
C ASN A 560 -14.78 3.76 45.22
N LEU A 561 -15.69 2.89 44.77
CA LEU A 561 -15.32 1.70 44.00
C LEU A 561 -14.83 2.06 42.60
N TYR A 562 -15.49 3.03 41.96
CA TYR A 562 -15.08 3.51 40.65
C TYR A 562 -13.77 4.31 40.72
N GLU A 563 -13.56 5.11 41.76
CA GLU A 563 -12.30 5.85 41.93
C GLU A 563 -11.10 4.92 42.21
N VAL A 564 -11.30 3.84 42.99
CA VAL A 564 -10.29 2.81 43.25
C VAL A 564 -9.97 2.02 41.98
N PHE A 565 -10.98 1.56 41.24
CA PHE A 565 -10.81 0.84 39.97
C PHE A 565 -10.07 1.71 38.93
N PHE A 566 -10.37 3.01 38.89
CA PHE A 566 -9.70 3.96 37.99
C PHE A 566 -8.24 4.22 38.39
N LYS A 567 -7.93 4.32 39.69
CA LYS A 567 -6.55 4.44 40.19
C LYS A 567 -5.72 3.17 39.92
N GLU A 568 -6.31 1.99 39.97
CA GLU A 568 -5.64 0.73 39.61
C GLU A 568 -5.41 0.57 38.11
N LEU A 569 -6.34 1.06 37.28
CA LEU A 569 -6.21 1.10 35.82
C LEU A 569 -5.07 2.03 35.38
N VAL A 570 -4.98 3.23 35.98
CA VAL A 570 -3.96 4.24 35.68
C VAL A 570 -2.58 3.84 36.22
N SER A 571 -2.51 3.08 37.31
CA SER A 571 -1.24 2.59 37.88
C SER A 571 -0.72 1.29 37.24
N GLY A 572 -1.45 0.71 36.26
CA GLY A 572 -1.04 -0.50 35.54
C GLY A 572 -1.17 -1.81 36.32
N LYS A 573 -1.81 -1.79 37.51
CA LYS A 573 -1.91 -2.95 38.41
C LYS A 573 -2.95 -4.00 38.00
N LEU A 574 -3.85 -3.69 37.08
CA LEU A 574 -4.87 -4.64 36.58
C LEU A 574 -4.30 -5.76 35.69
N SER A 575 -3.00 -5.75 35.35
CA SER A 575 -2.35 -6.79 34.55
C SER A 575 -2.12 -8.11 35.29
N GLU A 576 -2.22 -8.15 36.62
CA GLU A 576 -1.95 -9.39 37.41
C GLU A 576 -3.23 -10.15 37.79
N THR A 577 -4.39 -9.51 37.84
CA THR A 577 -5.62 -10.13 38.40
C THR A 577 -6.54 -10.74 37.33
N TYR A 578 -6.42 -10.35 36.06
CA TYR A 578 -7.22 -10.87 34.94
C TYR A 578 -6.32 -11.43 33.83
N SER A 579 -5.64 -12.52 34.15
CA SER A 579 -4.96 -13.37 33.16
C SER A 579 -5.97 -14.34 32.53
N SER A 580 -6.76 -13.87 31.56
CA SER A 580 -7.31 -14.72 30.50
C SER A 580 -7.68 -13.89 29.27
N ASP A 581 -7.03 -14.22 28.15
CA ASP A 581 -7.32 -13.85 26.77
C ASP A 581 -7.23 -12.38 26.30
N SER A 582 -6.18 -12.13 25.53
CA SER A 582 -6.22 -11.41 24.24
C SER A 582 -6.46 -9.90 24.18
N PHE A 583 -5.77 -9.04 24.96
CA PHE A 583 -5.71 -7.61 24.60
C PHE A 583 -4.34 -6.96 24.89
N ASN A 584 -3.93 -6.06 24.00
CA ASN A 584 -2.72 -5.25 24.12
C ASN A 584 -2.91 -4.18 25.23
N ASN A 585 -1.89 -3.85 26.02
CA ASN A 585 -2.02 -2.97 27.21
C ASN A 585 -2.62 -1.56 26.93
N LYS A 586 -2.50 -1.03 25.70
CA LYS A 586 -3.18 0.22 25.29
C LYS A 586 -4.67 0.05 24.97
N ASP A 587 -5.06 -1.14 24.54
CA ASP A 587 -6.42 -1.51 24.13
C ASP A 587 -7.28 -1.83 25.37
N ILE A 588 -6.66 -2.38 26.42
CA ILE A 588 -7.29 -2.63 27.73
C ILE A 588 -7.71 -1.32 28.39
N THR A 589 -6.86 -0.30 28.39
CA THR A 589 -7.18 0.99 29.01
C THR A 589 -8.34 1.69 28.28
N THR A 590 -8.32 1.68 26.94
CA THR A 590 -9.38 2.28 26.12
C THR A 590 -10.70 1.51 26.27
N LYS A 591 -10.69 0.18 26.20
CA LYS A 591 -11.90 -0.63 26.40
C LYS A 591 -12.41 -0.59 27.84
N ALA A 592 -11.53 -0.46 28.83
CA ALA A 592 -11.95 -0.30 30.21
C ALA A 592 -12.60 1.06 30.45
N ILE A 593 -12.14 2.12 29.78
CA ILE A 593 -12.78 3.45 29.80
C ILE A 593 -14.14 3.40 29.08
N GLU A 594 -14.25 2.70 27.94
CA GLU A 594 -15.53 2.45 27.25
C GLU A 594 -16.50 1.64 28.14
N TYR A 595 -16.02 0.61 28.83
CA TYR A 595 -16.83 -0.23 29.72
C TYR A 595 -17.28 0.54 30.97
N LEU A 596 -16.42 1.38 31.54
CA LEU A 596 -16.77 2.32 32.62
C LEU A 596 -17.84 3.32 32.16
N TYR A 597 -17.73 3.86 30.95
CA TYR A 597 -18.72 4.78 30.40
C TYR A 597 -20.09 4.10 30.18
N ILE A 598 -20.09 2.86 29.68
CA ILE A 598 -21.30 2.05 29.52
C ILE A 598 -21.95 1.72 30.88
N LEU A 599 -21.15 1.41 31.91
CA LEU A 599 -21.65 1.16 33.27
C LEU A 599 -22.22 2.43 33.90
N LEU A 600 -21.56 3.58 33.75
CA LEU A 600 -22.00 4.89 34.25
C LEU A 600 -23.31 5.36 33.58
N ILE A 601 -23.57 4.94 32.34
CA ILE A 601 -24.84 5.21 31.64
C ILE A 601 -25.93 4.20 32.02
N LYS A 602 -25.58 2.92 32.25
CA LYS A 602 -26.55 1.89 32.67
C LYS A 602 -27.09 2.09 34.09
N ASP A 603 -26.32 2.69 34.99
CA ASP A 603 -26.77 3.01 36.36
C ASP A 603 -27.73 4.22 36.44
N ARG A 604 -28.10 4.83 35.29
CA ARG A 604 -29.18 5.84 35.20
C ARG A 604 -30.55 5.29 34.81
N LYS A 605 -30.77 3.96 34.87
CA LYS A 605 -32.08 3.34 34.65
C LYS A 605 -32.67 2.72 35.91
#